data_AF-A0A963E546-F1
#
_entry.id   AF-A0A963E546-F1
#
_cell.length_a   1.000
_cell.length_b   1.000
_cell.length_c   1.000
_cell.angle_alpha   90.00
_cell.angle_beta   90.00
_cell.angle_gamma   90.00
#
_symmetry.space_group_name_H-M   'P 1'
#
loop_
_entity.id
_entity.type
_entity.pdbx_description
1 polymer ?
#
loop_
_entity_poly.entity_id
_entity_poly.type
_entity_poly.pdbx_seq_one_letter_code
_entity_poly.pdbx_strand_id
1 'polypeptide(L)'
;MKNKYIVRLTEVEHQRLEELIYKGKAAAYRRTRAQILLWIDEGCLGLQLMDKEVAETVGANQSTVSRLCQRCVEEEKLLQGKFECETSITKKHFASIIRTPL
;
A
#
# COMPACT_ATOMS: atom_id res chain seq x y z
N MET A 1 -17.67 -10.59 2.59
CA MET A 1 -18.32 -9.32 3.00
C MET A 1 -17.60 -8.21 2.27
N LYS A 2 -18.31 -7.18 1.78
CA LYS A 2 -17.68 -6.05 1.10
C LYS A 2 -16.88 -5.19 2.08
N ASN A 3 -15.84 -4.53 1.57
CA ASN A 3 -15.01 -3.60 2.34
C ASN A 3 -15.88 -2.42 2.80
N LYS A 4 -15.75 -2.04 4.07
CA LYS A 4 -16.53 -0.93 4.64
C LYS A 4 -16.02 0.43 4.15
N TYR A 5 -14.72 0.52 3.86
CA TYR A 5 -14.05 1.72 3.39
C TYR A 5 -13.40 1.43 2.04
N ILE A 6 -13.74 2.24 1.04
CA ILE A 6 -13.19 2.13 -0.30
C ILE A 6 -11.92 2.99 -0.35
N VAL A 7 -10.77 2.33 -0.51
CA VAL A 7 -9.48 3.01 -0.68
C VAL A 7 -9.27 3.22 -2.17
N ARG A 8 -8.98 4.46 -2.58
CA ARG A 8 -8.60 4.81 -3.95
C ARG A 8 -7.31 5.59 -3.90
N LEU A 9 -6.21 4.96 -4.29
CA LEU A 9 -4.92 5.60 -4.35
C LEU A 9 -4.72 6.28 -5.71
N THR A 10 -4.08 7.43 -5.68
CA THR A 10 -3.50 8.03 -6.88
C THR A 10 -2.25 7.27 -7.30
N GLU A 11 -1.84 7.41 -8.57
CA GLU A 11 -0.62 6.79 -9.09
C GLU A 11 0.64 7.18 -8.28
N VAL A 12 0.69 8.43 -7.82
CA VAL A 12 1.80 8.95 -6.99
C VAL A 12 1.83 8.26 -5.61
N GLU A 13 0.68 8.09 -4.97
CA GLU A 13 0.57 7.42 -3.68
C GLU A 13 0.90 5.93 -3.80
N HIS A 14 0.38 5.27 -4.83
CA HIS A 14 0.65 3.87 -5.14
C HIS A 14 2.16 3.64 -5.29
N GLN A 15 2.82 4.43 -6.14
CA GLN A 15 4.26 4.35 -6.35
C GLN A 15 5.04 4.61 -5.05
N ARG A 16 4.58 5.53 -4.21
CA ARG A 16 5.23 5.81 -2.93
C ARG A 16 5.15 4.63 -1.95
N LEU A 17 4.02 3.93 -1.92
CA LEU A 17 3.84 2.72 -1.11
C LEU A 17 4.71 1.57 -1.61
N GLU A 18 4.79 1.38 -2.93
CA GLU A 18 5.69 0.40 -3.54
C GLU A 18 7.16 0.70 -3.17
N GLU A 19 7.60 1.95 -3.32
CA GLU A 19 8.94 2.36 -2.92
C GLU A 19 9.21 2.06 -1.44
N LEU A 20 8.22 2.24 -0.56
CA LEU A 20 8.36 1.98 0.86
C LEU A 20 8.60 0.48 1.15
N ILE A 21 7.97 -0.40 0.35
CA ILE A 21 8.15 -1.85 0.44
C ILE A 21 9.52 -2.25 -0.10
N TYR A 22 9.91 -1.75 -1.28
CA TYR A 22 11.14 -2.14 -1.97
C TYR A 22 12.42 -1.52 -1.40
N LYS A 23 12.39 -0.30 -0.85
CA LYS A 23 13.58 0.36 -0.30
C LYS A 23 14.19 -0.38 0.90
N GLY A 24 13.45 -1.30 1.55
CA GLY A 24 13.96 -2.16 2.63
C GLY A 24 14.34 -1.45 3.95
N LYS A 25 14.44 -0.12 3.96
CA LYS A 25 14.80 0.72 5.11
C LYS A 25 13.64 1.00 6.08
N ALA A 26 12.43 0.54 5.76
CA ALA A 26 11.25 0.75 6.59
C ALA A 26 11.05 -0.40 7.60
N ALA A 27 10.62 -0.05 8.82
CA ALA A 27 10.22 -1.02 9.84
C ALA A 27 9.19 -2.02 9.25
N ALA A 28 9.27 -3.28 9.67
CA ALA A 28 8.44 -4.37 9.12
C ALA A 28 6.95 -4.01 9.11
N TYR A 29 6.42 -3.48 10.21
CA TYR A 29 5.02 -3.08 10.30
C TYR A 29 4.63 -2.01 9.26
N ARG A 30 5.53 -1.08 8.89
CA ARG A 30 5.23 -0.05 7.88
C ARG A 30 5.10 -0.66 6.48
N ARG A 31 5.97 -1.62 6.16
CA ARG A 31 5.92 -2.37 4.91
C ARG A 31 4.63 -3.17 4.81
N THR A 32 4.28 -3.88 5.88
CA THR A 32 3.03 -4.62 5.99
C THR A 32 1.81 -3.73 5.79
N ARG A 33 1.78 -2.56 6.41
CA ARG A 33 0.69 -1.58 6.23
C ARG A 33 0.60 -1.07 4.79
N ALA A 34 1.73 -0.79 4.16
CA ALA A 34 1.76 -0.38 2.75
C ALA A 34 1.25 -1.49 1.82
N GLN A 35 1.64 -2.75 2.06
CA GLN A 35 1.13 -3.91 1.31
C GLN A 35 -0.39 -4.03 1.43
N ILE A 36 -0.93 -3.91 2.65
CA ILE A 36 -2.38 -3.93 2.89
C ILE A 36 -3.10 -2.87 2.03
N LEU A 37 -2.60 -1.63 1.99
CA LEU A 37 -3.23 -0.56 1.23
C LEU A 37 -3.18 -0.80 -0.28
N LEU A 38 -2.04 -1.26 -0.81
CA LEU A 38 -1.90 -1.58 -2.24
C LEU A 38 -2.83 -2.72 -2.66
N TRP A 39 -3.03 -3.71 -1.79
CA TRP A 39 -3.90 -4.84 -2.07
C TRP A 39 -5.39 -4.50 -2.05
N ILE A 40 -5.79 -3.57 -1.17
CA ILE A 40 -7.19 -3.15 -1.01
C ILE A 40 -7.58 -2.05 -1.98
N ASP A 41 -6.60 -1.33 -2.53
CA ASP A 41 -6.83 -0.24 -3.47
C ASP A 41 -7.81 -0.65 -4.59
N GLU A 42 -8.94 0.07 -4.67
CA GLU A 42 -9.95 -0.06 -5.72
C GLU A 42 -9.71 0.90 -6.89
N GLY A 43 -8.54 1.54 -6.93
CA GLY A 43 -8.03 2.27 -8.08
C GLY A 43 -7.70 1.37 -9.27
N CYS A 44 -7.34 1.99 -10.39
CA CYS A 44 -6.99 1.28 -11.62
C CYS A 44 -5.70 0.44 -11.51
N LEU A 45 -4.87 0.73 -10.49
CA LEU A 45 -3.58 0.07 -10.26
C LEU A 45 -3.63 -0.96 -9.12
N GLY A 46 -4.69 -0.96 -8.32
CA GLY A 46 -4.85 -1.82 -7.15
C GLY A 46 -5.46 -3.19 -7.45
N LEU A 47 -5.34 -4.10 -6.49
CA LEU A 47 -5.82 -5.49 -6.63
C LEU A 47 -7.27 -5.71 -6.18
N GLN A 48 -7.93 -4.70 -5.60
CA GLN A 48 -9.35 -4.77 -5.18
C GLN A 48 -9.66 -5.97 -4.25
N LEU A 49 -8.69 -6.40 -3.44
CA LEU A 49 -8.88 -7.53 -2.54
C LEU A 49 -9.81 -7.18 -1.38
N MET A 50 -10.51 -8.19 -0.87
CA MET A 50 -11.37 -8.01 0.31
C MET A 50 -10.54 -7.92 1.60
N ASP A 51 -11.02 -7.16 2.58
CA ASP A 51 -10.43 -7.01 3.92
C ASP A 51 -10.11 -8.38 4.55
N LYS A 52 -10.97 -9.37 4.30
CA LYS A 52 -10.79 -10.76 4.76
C LYS A 52 -9.59 -11.46 4.12
N GLU A 53 -9.48 -11.39 2.80
CA GLU A 53 -8.41 -12.05 2.04
C GLU A 53 -7.05 -11.44 2.39
N VAL A 54 -7.02 -10.11 2.53
CA VAL A 54 -5.83 -9.38 2.94
C VAL A 54 -5.46 -9.71 4.39
N ALA A 55 -6.43 -9.74 5.31
CA ALA A 55 -6.18 -10.12 6.70
C ALA A 55 -5.58 -11.53 6.80
N GLU A 56 -6.09 -12.50 6.04
CA GLU A 56 -5.58 -13.87 6.00
C GLU A 56 -4.15 -13.91 5.43
N THR A 57 -3.90 -13.18 4.33
CA THR A 57 -2.58 -13.14 3.68
C THR A 57 -1.50 -12.52 4.58
N VAL A 58 -1.87 -11.51 5.36
CA VAL A 58 -0.95 -10.78 6.24
C VAL A 58 -0.86 -11.39 7.65
N GLY A 59 -1.74 -12.35 7.99
CA GLY A 59 -1.85 -12.91 9.33
C GLY A 59 -2.36 -11.90 10.36
N ALA A 60 -3.20 -10.96 9.94
CA ALA A 60 -3.80 -9.93 10.78
C ALA A 60 -5.30 -10.18 11.00
N ASN A 61 -5.91 -9.46 11.94
CA ASN A 61 -7.36 -9.48 12.11
C ASN A 61 -8.02 -8.54 11.08
N GLN A 62 -9.16 -8.94 10.53
CA GLN A 62 -9.98 -8.12 9.62
C GLN A 62 -10.28 -6.73 10.21
N SER A 63 -10.53 -6.65 11.52
CA SER A 63 -10.75 -5.38 12.20
C SER A 63 -9.53 -4.45 12.16
N THR A 64 -8.32 -5.01 12.14
CA THR A 64 -7.07 -4.23 11.99
C THR A 64 -6.95 -3.67 10.58
N VAL A 65 -7.27 -4.48 9.57
CA VAL A 65 -7.28 -4.06 8.16
C VAL A 65 -8.32 -2.96 7.95
N SER A 66 -9.55 -3.17 8.42
CA SER A 66 -10.64 -2.21 8.28
C SER A 66 -10.32 -0.85 8.94
N ARG A 67 -9.75 -0.86 10.15
CA ARG A 67 -9.29 0.37 10.83
C ARG A 67 -8.15 1.06 10.08
N LEU A 68 -7.28 0.29 9.45
CA LEU A 68 -6.22 0.84 8.64
C LEU A 68 -6.78 1.55 7.40
N CYS A 69 -7.69 0.90 6.67
CA CYS A 69 -8.38 1.50 5.53
C CYS A 69 -9.17 2.74 5.94
N GLN A 70 -9.90 2.68 7.07
CA GLN A 70 -10.60 3.82 7.65
C GLN A 70 -9.66 5.02 7.82
N ARG A 71 -8.52 4.81 8.49
CA ARG A 71 -7.54 5.88 8.71
C ARG A 71 -6.89 6.37 7.42
N CYS A 72 -6.77 5.53 6.40
CA CYS A 72 -6.30 5.97 5.09
C CYS A 72 -7.26 6.98 4.47
N VAL A 73 -8.55 6.65 4.52
CA VAL A 73 -9.63 7.45 3.92
C VAL A 73 -9.93 8.71 4.75
N GLU A 74 -9.93 8.60 6.08
CA GLU A 74 -10.30 9.70 6.98
C GLU A 74 -9.13 10.63 7.32
N GLU A 75 -7.90 10.12 7.42
CA GLU A 75 -6.77 10.91 7.91
C GLU A 75 -5.72 11.27 6.85
N GLU A 76 -5.73 10.68 5.64
CA GLU A 76 -4.67 10.81 4.59
C GLU A 76 -3.21 10.56 5.09
N LYS A 77 -3.02 10.20 6.38
CA LYS A 77 -1.75 10.38 7.12
C LYS A 77 -1.05 9.09 7.53
N LEU A 78 -1.42 7.94 6.97
CA LEU A 78 -0.91 6.64 7.43
C LEU A 78 0.62 6.49 7.41
N LEU A 79 1.35 7.38 6.72
CA LEU A 79 2.81 7.37 6.64
C LEU A 79 3.48 8.67 7.11
N GLN A 80 2.91 9.39 8.08
CA GLN A 80 3.67 10.44 8.80
C GLN A 80 4.68 9.84 9.78
N GLY A 81 5.78 9.30 9.24
CA GLY A 81 7.10 9.49 9.83
C GLY A 81 7.83 10.45 8.90
N LYS A 82 8.47 11.50 9.43
CA LYS A 82 9.26 12.47 8.65
C LYS A 82 9.98 11.79 7.47
N PHE A 83 9.48 11.99 6.26
CA PHE A 83 10.18 11.67 5.04
C PHE A 83 10.64 13.00 4.49
N GLU A 84 11.88 13.36 4.78
CA GLU A 84 12.51 14.49 4.13
C GLU A 84 12.53 14.23 2.62
N CYS A 85 11.96 15.19 1.90
CA CYS A 85 12.13 15.35 0.48
C CYS A 85 13.62 15.57 0.21
N GLU A 86 14.34 14.53 -0.18
CA GLU A 86 15.51 14.72 -1.02
C GLU A 86 15.13 14.32 -2.43
N THR A 87 14.78 15.37 -3.17
CA THR A 87 14.96 15.52 -4.61
C THR A 87 15.94 14.49 -5.18
N SER A 88 15.45 13.62 -6.06
CA SER A 88 16.19 13.08 -7.21
C SER A 88 15.32 12.10 -7.99
N ILE A 89 14.69 12.61 -9.05
CA ILE A 89 14.30 11.79 -10.19
C ILE A 89 15.58 11.13 -10.73
N THR A 90 15.71 9.80 -10.64
CA THR A 90 16.61 9.05 -11.53
C THR A 90 16.01 7.70 -11.94
N LYS A 91 15.18 7.73 -12.99
CA LYS A 91 15.26 6.94 -14.24
C LYS A 91 15.54 5.41 -14.22
N LYS A 92 15.55 4.67 -13.11
CA LYS A 92 15.96 3.24 -13.17
C LYS A 92 14.92 2.17 -12.81
N HIS A 93 13.78 2.50 -12.21
CA HIS A 93 12.94 1.44 -11.65
C HIS A 93 11.78 0.94 -12.52
N PHE A 94 11.48 1.60 -13.65
CA PHE A 94 10.44 1.13 -14.57
C PHE A 94 10.81 -0.16 -15.31
N ALA A 95 12.09 -0.55 -15.31
CA ALA A 95 12.59 -1.71 -16.07
C ALA A 95 12.36 -3.08 -15.38
N SER A 96 11.80 -3.13 -14.17
CA SER A 96 11.50 -4.40 -13.49
C SER A 96 10.01 -4.80 -13.55
N ILE A 97 9.14 -3.95 -14.10
CA ILE A 97 7.68 -4.07 -13.97
C ILE A 97 7.07 -5.13 -14.90
N ILE A 98 7.81 -5.69 -15.89
CA ILE A 98 7.27 -6.78 -16.73
C ILE A 98 8.28 -7.93 -16.81
N ARG A 99 8.23 -8.83 -15.82
CA ARG A 99 8.67 -10.22 -16.04
C ARG A 99 7.83 -11.18 -15.20
N THR A 100 6.64 -11.47 -15.73
CA THR A 100 6.14 -12.86 -15.78
C THR A 100 7.22 -13.75 -16.42
N PRO A 101 7.30 -15.04 -16.04
CA PRO A 101 6.50 -16.02 -16.78
C PRO A 101 5.87 -17.11 -15.90
N LEU A 102 4.71 -17.58 -16.39
CA LEU A 102 4.16 -18.95 -16.41
C LEU A 102 4.55 -19.91 -15.28
#